data_AF-R6JJA8-F1
#
_entry.id   AF-R6JJA8-F1
#
_cell.length_a   1.000
_cell.length_b   1.000
_cell.length_c   1.000
_cell.angle_alpha   90.00
_cell.angle_beta   90.00
_cell.angle_gamma   90.00
#
_symmetry.space_group_name_H-M   'P 1'
#
loop_
_entity.id
_entity.type
_entity.pdbx_description
1 polymer ?
#
loop_
_entity_poly.entity_id
_entity_poly.type
_entity_poly.pdbx_seq_one_letter_code
_entity_poly.pdbx_strand_id
1 'polypeptide(L)' 'MKEKMNSTKIKTMKLYARTSGILADNRGEGYIDTAIVILISVVLGALLLAGLYALFGDVVLPELTRRIQEMFNYAG' A
#
# COMPACT_ATOMS: atom_id res chain seq x y z
N MET A 1 39.16 -45.02 2.06
CA MET A 1 39.39 -43.63 1.57
C MET A 1 38.35 -43.14 0.56
N LYS A 2 37.88 -43.96 -0.39
CA LYS A 2 36.90 -43.55 -1.43
C LYS A 2 35.54 -43.06 -0.88
N GLU A 3 35.08 -43.63 0.24
CA GLU A 3 33.79 -43.28 0.85
C GLU A 3 33.78 -41.88 1.50
N LYS A 4 34.85 -41.51 2.23
CA LYS A 4 35.03 -40.15 2.77
C LYS A 4 35.09 -39.10 1.66
N MET A 5 35.63 -39.45 0.49
CA MET A 5 35.70 -38.56 -0.67
C MET A 5 34.33 -38.33 -1.31
N ASN A 6 33.46 -39.33 -1.39
CA ASN A 6 32.07 -39.15 -1.86
C ASN A 6 31.23 -38.33 -0.88
N SER A 7 31.36 -38.54 0.43
CA SER A 7 30.67 -37.72 1.43
C SER A 7 31.09 -36.25 1.35
N THR A 8 32.37 -35.99 1.13
CA THR A 8 32.90 -34.62 0.96
C THR A 8 32.35 -33.97 -0.31
N LYS A 9 32.36 -34.68 -1.45
CA LYS A 9 31.75 -34.20 -2.70
C LYS A 9 30.27 -33.89 -2.54
N ILE A 10 29.50 -34.75 -1.87
CA ILE A 10 28.06 -34.54 -1.62
C ILE A 10 27.83 -33.31 -0.71
N LYS A 11 28.66 -33.12 0.32
CA LYS A 11 28.59 -31.92 1.19
C LYS A 11 28.90 -30.65 0.41
N THR A 12 29.92 -30.66 -0.45
CA THR A 12 30.28 -29.54 -1.32
C THR A 12 29.17 -29.23 -2.34
N MET A 13 28.58 -30.26 -2.96
CA MET A 13 27.46 -30.12 -3.90
C MET A 13 26.21 -29.53 -3.22
N LYS A 14 25.90 -29.98 -2.00
CA LYS A 14 24.76 -29.48 -1.21
C LYS A 14 24.96 -28.02 -0.77
N LEU A 15 26.19 -27.65 -0.42
CA LEU A 15 26.54 -26.27 -0.10
C LEU A 15 26.39 -25.37 -1.34
N TYR A 16 26.92 -25.80 -2.48
CA TYR A 16 26.80 -25.08 -3.76
C TYR A 16 25.33 -24.86 -4.14
N ALA A 17 24.50 -25.90 -4.06
CA ALA A 17 23.06 -25.78 -4.34
C ALA A 17 22.34 -24.80 -3.38
N ARG A 18 22.70 -24.79 -2.10
CA ARG A 18 22.14 -23.85 -1.12
C ARG A 18 22.59 -22.42 -1.39
N THR A 19 23.85 -22.19 -1.70
CA THR A 19 24.36 -20.85 -2.01
C THR A 19 23.76 -20.30 -3.29
N SER A 20 23.60 -21.12 -4.33
CA SER A 20 22.91 -20.71 -5.55
C SER A 20 21.44 -20.40 -5.31
N GLY A 21 20.76 -21.16 -4.44
CA GLY A 21 19.38 -20.90 -4.07
C GLY A 21 19.19 -19.57 -3.32
N ILE A 22 20.11 -19.21 -2.43
CA ILE A 22 20.08 -17.93 -1.68
C ILE A 22 20.39 -16.75 -2.60
N LEU A 23 21.36 -16.90 -3.52
CA LEU A 23 21.71 -15.83 -4.47
C LEU A 23 20.63 -15.59 -5.53
N ALA A 24 19.81 -16.60 -5.82
CA ALA A 24 18.65 -16.48 -6.72
C ALA A 24 17.36 -16.08 -5.98
N ASP A 25 17.41 -15.90 -4.66
CA ASP A 25 16.24 -15.55 -3.86
C ASP A 25 15.97 -14.04 -3.93
N ASN A 26 14.98 -13.63 -4.71
CA ASN A 26 14.57 -12.22 -4.86
C ASN A 26 13.56 -11.79 -3.80
N ARG A 27 13.55 -12.45 -2.62
CA ARG A 27 12.61 -12.13 -1.54
C ARG A 27 12.87 -10.71 -1.03
N GLY A 28 11.87 -9.84 -1.21
CA GLY A 28 11.92 -8.45 -0.78
C GLY A 28 12.31 -7.46 -1.89
N GLU A 29 12.70 -7.95 -3.07
CA GLU A 29 12.87 -7.09 -4.24
C GLU A 29 11.50 -6.52 -4.65
N GLY A 30 11.38 -5.18 -4.64
CA GLY A 30 10.12 -4.48 -4.94
C GLY A 30 9.29 -4.07 -3.72
N TYR A 31 9.74 -4.32 -2.49
CA TYR A 31 9.03 -3.89 -1.28
C TYR A 31 8.92 -2.36 -1.17
N ILE A 32 9.98 -1.65 -1.55
CA ILE A 32 10.03 -0.18 -1.46
C ILE A 32 9.06 0.46 -2.45
N ASP A 33 9.04 0.00 -3.71
CA ASP A 33 8.13 0.52 -4.74
C ASP A 33 6.66 0.29 -4.34
N THR A 34 6.36 -0.92 -3.87
CA THR A 34 5.02 -1.28 -3.38
C THR A 34 4.62 -0.43 -2.17
N ALA A 35 5.52 -0.23 -1.19
CA ALA A 35 5.25 0.57 0.00
C ALA A 35 4.99 2.04 -0.33
N ILE A 36 5.74 2.62 -1.29
CA ILE A 36 5.57 3.99 -1.73
C ILE A 36 4.20 4.18 -2.39
N VAL A 37 3.77 3.26 -3.25
CA VAL A 37 2.45 3.34 -3.90
C VAL A 37 1.33 3.29 -2.87
N ILE A 38 1.44 2.45 -1.84
CA ILE A 38 0.45 2.38 -0.76
C ILE A 38 0.40 3.72 0.00
N LEU A 39 1.56 4.28 0.36
CA LEU A 39 1.64 5.55 1.06
C LEU A 39 0.97 6.68 0.26
N ILE A 40 1.30 6.81 -1.02
CA ILE A 40 0.73 7.84 -1.90
C ILE A 40 -0.78 7.64 -2.03
N SER A 41 -1.25 6.41 -2.23
CA SER A 41 -2.68 6.10 -2.35
C SER A 41 -3.46 6.49 -1.09
N VAL A 42 -2.91 6.19 0.09
CA VAL A 42 -3.53 6.55 1.38
C VAL A 42 -3.56 8.06 1.57
N VAL A 43 -2.46 8.76 1.26
CA VAL A 43 -2.39 10.23 1.37
C VAL A 43 -3.40 10.90 0.46
N LEU A 44 -3.48 10.48 -0.81
CA LEU A 44 -4.47 11.01 -1.75
C LEU A 44 -5.90 10.78 -1.26
N GLY A 45 -6.22 9.58 -0.76
CA GLY A 45 -7.52 9.27 -0.19
C GLY A 45 -7.89 10.17 1.00
N ALA A 46 -6.95 10.37 1.92
CA ALA A 46 -7.16 11.24 3.08
C ALA A 46 -7.37 12.71 2.70
N LEU A 47 -6.61 13.22 1.74
CA LEU A 47 -6.76 14.60 1.24
C LEU A 47 -8.13 14.82 0.58
N LEU A 48 -8.59 13.86 -0.22
CA LEU A 48 -9.93 13.92 -0.83
C LEU A 48 -11.03 13.94 0.24
N LEU A 49 -10.95 13.06 1.25
CA LEU A 49 -11.92 13.02 2.34
C LEU A 49 -11.92 14.31 3.17
N ALA A 50 -10.74 14.87 3.46
CA ALA A 50 -10.61 16.13 4.19
C ALA A 50 -11.23 17.30 3.41
N GLY A 51 -10.96 17.40 2.11
CA GLY A 51 -11.55 18.42 1.25
C GLY A 51 -13.07 18.27 1.14
N LEU A 52 -13.56 17.04 1.01
CA LEU A 52 -14.98 16.75 0.95
C LEU A 52 -15.69 17.06 2.28
N TYR A 53 -15.05 16.73 3.41
CA TYR A 53 -15.56 17.04 4.74
C TYR A 53 -15.68 18.56 4.96
N ALA A 54 -14.64 19.32 4.61
CA ALA A 54 -14.67 20.78 4.70
C ALA A 54 -15.74 21.38 3.78
N LEU A 55 -15.84 20.90 2.53
CA LEU A 55 -16.84 21.38 1.57
C LEU A 55 -18.28 21.12 2.06
N PHE A 56 -18.56 19.91 2.53
CA PHE A 56 -19.90 19.58 3.03
C PHE A 56 -20.23 20.33 4.33
N GLY A 57 -19.29 20.41 5.27
CA GLY A 57 -19.49 21.06 6.56
C GLY A 57 -19.70 22.57 6.44
N ASP A 58 -18.79 23.26 5.74
CA ASP A 58 -18.74 24.72 5.78
C ASP A 58 -19.57 25.39 4.69
N VAL A 59 -19.82 24.70 3.56
CA VAL A 59 -20.45 25.31 2.39
C VAL A 59 -21.79 24.66 2.05
N VAL A 60 -21.82 23.33 1.86
CA VAL A 60 -23.01 22.66 1.33
C VAL A 60 -24.14 22.60 2.35
N LEU A 61 -23.89 22.16 3.58
CA LEU A 61 -24.94 22.04 4.59
C LEU A 61 -25.57 23.39 4.99
N PRO A 62 -24.79 24.47 5.17
CA PRO A 62 -25.37 25.80 5.40
C PRO A 62 -26.19 26.29 4.20
N GLU A 63 -25.69 26.12 2.97
CA GLU A 63 -26.41 26.56 1.78
C GLU A 63 -27.71 25.77 1.56
N LEU A 64 -27.69 24.45 1.77
CA LEU A 64 -28.90 23.62 1.71
C LEU A 64 -29.91 24.05 2.78
N THR A 65 -29.46 24.29 4.01
CA THR A 65 -30.33 24.77 5.09
C THR A 65 -30.96 26.12 4.73
N ARG A 66 -30.16 27.05 4.20
CA ARG A 66 -30.61 28.36 3.75
C ARG A 66 -31.64 28.25 2.63
N ARG A 67 -31.37 27.42 1.61
CA ARG A 67 -32.29 27.16 0.48
C ARG A 67 -33.60 26.54 0.96
N ILE A 68 -33.55 25.58 1.87
CA ILE A 68 -34.73 24.95 2.45
C ILE A 68 -35.55 25.99 3.23
N GLN A 69 -34.91 26.83 4.05
CA GLN A 69 -35.58 27.92 4.75
C GLN A 69 -36.21 28.94 3.80
N GLU A 70 -35.52 29.30 2.71
CA GLU A 70 -36.07 30.16 1.65
C GLU A 70 -37.30 29.52 1.01
N MET A 71 -37.28 28.22 0.71
CA MET A 71 -38.43 27.51 0.15
C MET A 71 -39.61 27.43 1.11
N PHE A 72 -39.36 27.32 2.42
CA PHE A 72 -40.41 27.37 3.43
C PHE A 72 -40.95 28.79 3.66
N ASN A 73 -40.09 29.81 3.56
CA ASN A 73 -40.47 31.22 3.72
C ASN A 73 -40.96 31.86 2.42
N TYR A 74 -40.94 31.12 1.30
CA TYR A 74 -41.55 31.50 0.04
C TYR A 74 -43.07 31.34 0.13
N ALA A 75 -43.69 32.20 0.95
CA ALA A 75 -45.10 32.52 0.82
C ALA A 75 -45.21 33.47 -0.38
N GLY A 76 -46.04 33.12 -1.36
CA GLY A 76 -46.27 33.96 -2.54
C GLY A 76 -46.74 35.37 -2.21
#